data_AF-A0A3N0GKV4-F1
#
_entry.id   AF-A0A3N0GKV4-F1
#
_cell.length_a   1.000
_cell.length_b   1.000
_cell.length_c   1.000
_cell.angle_alpha   90.00
_cell.angle_beta   90.00
_cell.angle_gamma   90.00
#
_symmetry.space_group_name_H-M   'P 1'
#
loop_
_entity.id
_entity.type
_entity.pdbx_description
1 polymer ?
#
loop_
_entity_poly.entity_id
_entity_poly.type
_entity_poly.pdbx_seq_one_letter_code
_entity_poly.pdbx_strand_id
1 'polypeptide(L)'
;MHADEPYADYVAARWSTIYRLAVLLVGEDRADDLAQDALVRAYVDWPREREDEPPEEQVKAILARRALAEPARAPTADSPWAGVGALSQAERVVLVLRCYEYLDDGDIARALGVGHDVVTDASLVLGSLPMPATEVSAMLTRAADQVGVPLPPVESLLARGHEARRGRSRRRLCWTAAAVAGLLVALAAATYLQAHPLWHRGAPAGSFPGRLADLRRGAAPRAAYAELDTLHLGGGRYVVLDSVPSGLVQAGRWTYASFPSGSIVRVDDRNPRISPVTDSAVGPPVADRLGRYVAWLASVGGPPLVMVQPTDPDRTNARENEHRFPSTGEPPEVVGITPAGDVVAASPGESRAWVWRSEDFFFDPAQAVREIEGLGNGIVTQVTPGEIVAQYGANHFAVGRIDHDAFLAEEDVVATAADFADPTGRRIVYLDGSGAMRVGRRGAGSGRDRSHDLRLRLPRLRVGYAALVWEDDRHVLLDVTDDSLPHGAVVRCDVGTGACELAHRFAQTLHLLAR
;
A
#
# COMPACT_ATOMS: atom_id res chain seq x y z
N MET A 1 1.48 36.42 -5.17
CA MET A 1 2.73 36.38 -4.40
C MET A 1 3.39 35.04 -4.69
N HIS A 2 4.64 35.01 -5.14
CA HIS A 2 5.28 33.77 -5.61
C HIS A 2 5.61 32.83 -4.44
N ALA A 3 5.34 31.54 -4.59
CA ALA A 3 5.69 30.50 -3.61
C ALA A 3 7.20 30.43 -3.29
N ASP A 4 8.02 31.13 -4.09
CA ASP A 4 9.47 31.09 -4.07
C ASP A 4 10.07 31.72 -2.82
N GLU A 5 9.53 32.83 -2.33
CA GLU A 5 10.09 33.55 -1.17
C GLU A 5 9.83 32.78 0.15
N PRO A 6 8.59 32.33 0.46
CA PRO A 6 8.36 31.46 1.62
C PRO A 6 9.13 30.13 1.56
N TYR A 7 9.33 29.59 0.35
CA TYR A 7 10.11 28.38 0.16
C TYR A 7 11.61 28.62 0.39
N ALA A 8 12.16 29.71 -0.16
CA ALA A 8 13.55 30.08 0.03
C ALA A 8 13.88 30.32 1.50
N ASP A 9 13.00 31.01 2.23
CA ASP A 9 13.12 31.24 3.67
C ASP A 9 13.11 29.92 4.44
N TYR A 10 12.19 29.01 4.10
CA TYR A 10 12.15 27.67 4.69
C TYR A 10 13.42 26.88 4.44
N VAL A 11 13.92 26.84 3.19
CA VAL A 11 15.15 26.12 2.84
C VAL A 11 16.32 26.70 3.60
N ALA A 12 16.47 28.03 3.62
CA ALA A 12 17.54 28.69 4.35
C ALA A 12 17.49 28.37 5.86
N ALA A 13 16.29 28.32 6.44
CA ALA A 13 16.10 28.01 7.86
C ALA A 13 16.32 26.54 8.21
N ARG A 14 15.98 25.60 7.31
CA ARG A 14 15.90 24.15 7.64
C ARG A 14 16.94 23.28 6.94
N TRP A 15 17.76 23.84 6.05
CA TRP A 15 18.77 23.10 5.29
C TRP A 15 19.70 22.26 6.16
N SER A 16 20.19 22.82 7.27
CA SER A 16 21.12 22.10 8.15
C SER A 16 20.51 20.85 8.76
N THR A 17 19.27 20.94 9.26
CA THR A 17 18.53 19.80 9.81
C THR A 17 18.25 18.75 8.73
N ILE A 18 17.79 19.19 7.55
CA ILE A 18 17.48 18.32 6.41
C ILE A 18 18.72 17.58 5.92
N TYR A 19 19.84 18.29 5.77
CA TYR A 19 21.08 17.72 5.29
C TYR A 19 21.66 16.71 6.28
N ARG A 20 21.68 17.04 7.58
CA ARG A 20 22.10 16.11 8.64
C ARG A 20 21.28 14.84 8.66
N LEU A 21 19.96 14.98 8.56
CA LEU A 21 19.05 13.84 8.47
C LEU A 21 19.37 12.99 7.22
N ALA A 22 19.59 13.61 6.06
CA ALA A 22 20.00 12.90 4.85
C ALA A 22 21.32 12.14 5.02
N VAL A 23 22.33 12.72 5.70
CA VAL A 23 23.60 12.02 6.01
C VAL A 23 23.36 10.80 6.88
N LEU A 24 22.54 10.90 7.93
CA LEU A 24 22.22 9.75 8.78
C LEU A 24 21.53 8.62 8.02
N LEU A 25 20.69 8.97 7.03
CA LEU A 25 19.91 8.03 6.24
C LEU A 25 20.70 7.33 5.12
N VAL A 26 21.56 8.06 4.40
CA VAL A 26 22.24 7.51 3.19
C VAL A 26 23.76 7.70 3.16
N GLY A 27 24.35 8.42 4.12
CA GLY A 27 25.77 8.77 4.11
C GLY A 27 26.06 10.10 3.41
N GLU A 28 27.22 10.69 3.69
CA GLU A 28 27.61 12.03 3.24
C GLU A 28 27.75 12.16 1.72
N ASP A 29 28.22 11.11 1.05
CA ASP A 29 28.42 11.07 -0.40
C ASP A 29 27.12 11.21 -1.22
N ARG A 30 25.96 10.98 -0.58
CA ARG A 30 24.63 10.99 -1.23
C ARG A 30 23.63 11.94 -0.57
N ALA A 31 24.01 12.55 0.56
CA ALA A 31 23.11 13.38 1.34
C ALA A 31 22.62 14.60 0.56
N ASP A 32 23.51 15.23 -0.22
CA ASP A 32 23.18 16.41 -1.02
C ASP A 32 22.09 16.10 -2.06
N ASP A 33 22.26 15.03 -2.84
CA ASP A 33 21.29 14.61 -3.85
C ASP A 33 19.94 14.25 -3.23
N LEU A 34 19.95 13.52 -2.10
CA LEU A 34 18.73 13.14 -1.39
C LEU A 34 18.00 14.37 -0.82
N ALA A 35 18.72 15.27 -0.16
CA ALA A 35 18.18 16.50 0.42
C ALA A 35 17.59 17.40 -0.66
N GLN A 36 18.31 17.58 -1.78
CA GLN A 36 17.83 18.41 -2.87
C GLN A 36 16.64 17.79 -3.61
N ASP A 37 16.62 16.47 -3.86
CA ASP A 37 15.46 15.80 -4.46
C ASP A 37 14.21 15.93 -3.57
N ALA A 38 14.35 15.74 -2.26
CA ALA A 38 13.24 15.88 -1.33
C ALA A 38 12.66 17.30 -1.31
N LEU A 39 13.53 18.31 -1.27
CA LEU A 39 13.15 19.72 -1.31
C LEU A 39 12.50 20.12 -2.64
N VAL A 40 13.01 19.64 -3.79
CA VAL A 40 12.40 19.88 -5.09
C VAL A 40 11.00 19.26 -5.18
N ARG A 41 10.80 18.05 -4.63
CA ARG A 41 9.47 17.42 -4.57
C ARG A 41 8.52 18.20 -3.66
N ALA A 42 9.00 18.64 -2.51
CA ALA A 42 8.21 19.49 -1.61
C ALA A 42 7.85 20.84 -2.26
N TYR A 43 8.74 21.44 -3.06
CA TYR A 43 8.46 22.67 -3.81
C TYR A 43 7.27 22.52 -4.76
N VAL A 44 7.15 21.36 -5.42
CA VAL A 44 6.09 21.12 -6.41
C VAL A 44 4.71 21.21 -5.77
N ASP A 45 4.56 20.64 -4.57
CA ASP A 45 3.31 20.62 -3.80
C ASP A 45 3.24 21.77 -2.77
N TRP A 46 4.18 22.73 -2.83
CA TRP A 46 4.23 23.87 -1.93
C TRP A 46 3.00 24.79 -2.14
N PRO A 47 2.15 24.96 -1.10
CA PRO A 47 0.97 25.81 -1.18
C PRO A 47 1.37 27.28 -1.30
N ARG A 48 0.54 28.06 -2.01
CA ARG A 48 0.83 29.47 -2.30
C ARG A 48 0.61 30.40 -1.10
N GLU A 49 -0.13 29.96 -0.08
CA GLU A 49 -0.53 30.69 1.12
C GLU A 49 -0.49 29.67 2.30
N ARG A 50 0.07 30.00 3.48
CA ARG A 50 0.04 29.14 4.68
C ARG A 50 -0.20 29.95 5.95
N GLU A 51 -1.10 29.48 6.81
CA GLU A 51 -1.30 29.99 8.17
C GLU A 51 -1.08 28.95 9.30
N ASP A 52 -1.21 27.62 9.11
CA ASP A 52 -1.17 26.66 10.24
C ASP A 52 -0.34 25.35 9.96
N GLU A 53 0.94 25.29 10.43
CA GLU A 53 1.89 24.13 10.60
C GLU A 53 2.25 23.18 9.39
N PRO A 54 3.36 22.36 9.40
CA PRO A 54 4.59 22.71 8.69
C PRO A 54 4.96 21.81 7.48
N PRO A 55 5.65 22.35 6.46
CA PRO A 55 6.31 21.60 5.38
C PRO A 55 7.38 20.60 5.85
N GLU A 56 7.85 20.71 7.09
CA GLU A 56 8.98 19.94 7.60
C GLU A 56 8.70 18.45 7.74
N GLU A 57 7.55 18.06 8.30
CA GLU A 57 7.17 16.65 8.38
C GLU A 57 7.03 16.03 6.99
N GLN A 58 6.48 16.79 6.05
CA GLN A 58 6.38 16.36 4.65
C GLN A 58 7.77 16.15 4.03
N VAL A 59 8.71 17.08 4.24
CA VAL A 59 10.09 16.94 3.74
C VAL A 59 10.79 15.74 4.38
N LYS A 60 10.64 15.55 5.70
CA LYS A 60 11.19 14.40 6.43
C LYS A 60 10.60 13.06 5.93
N ALA A 61 9.30 13.01 5.68
CA ALA A 61 8.66 11.84 5.09
C ALA A 61 9.18 11.54 3.67
N ILE A 62 9.34 12.58 2.83
CA ILE A 62 9.92 12.41 1.49
C ILE A 62 11.37 11.89 1.59
N LEU A 63 12.20 12.45 2.48
CA LEU A 63 13.57 11.99 2.73
C LEU A 63 13.61 10.51 3.12
N ALA A 64 12.80 10.12 4.10
CA ALA A 64 12.77 8.75 4.61
C ALA A 64 12.33 7.74 3.55
N ARG A 65 11.25 8.05 2.80
CA ARG A 65 10.77 7.20 1.70
C ARG A 65 11.79 7.09 0.58
N ARG A 66 12.46 8.19 0.22
CA ARG A 66 13.50 8.19 -0.82
C ARG A 66 14.72 7.39 -0.36
N ALA A 67 15.15 7.55 0.89
CA ALA A 67 16.24 6.77 1.47
C ALA A 67 15.95 5.27 1.54
N LEU A 68 14.69 4.88 1.75
CA LEU A 68 14.26 3.47 1.73
C LEU A 68 14.31 2.90 0.30
N ALA A 69 14.00 3.71 -0.70
CA ALA A 69 14.04 3.33 -2.11
C ALA A 69 15.45 3.29 -2.72
N GLU A 70 16.47 3.81 -2.02
CA GLU A 70 17.86 3.74 -2.47
C GLU A 70 18.37 2.27 -2.41
N PRO A 71 19.12 1.80 -3.41
CA PRO A 71 19.65 0.45 -3.42
C PRO A 71 20.53 0.20 -2.18
N ALA A 72 20.30 -0.94 -1.53
CA ALA A 72 21.03 -1.33 -0.32
C ALA A 72 22.53 -1.35 -0.59
N ARG A 73 23.26 -0.42 0.05
CA ARG A 73 24.73 -0.36 0.04
C ARG A 73 25.26 -0.50 1.46
N ALA A 74 26.39 -1.20 1.56
CA ALA A 74 27.15 -1.28 2.79
C ALA A 74 27.53 0.15 3.23
N PRO A 75 27.43 0.47 4.54
CA PRO A 75 27.88 1.76 5.03
C PRO A 75 29.37 1.98 4.72
N THR A 76 29.73 3.21 4.36
CA THR A 76 31.13 3.63 4.23
C THR A 76 31.82 3.63 5.59
N ALA A 77 33.16 3.65 5.60
CA ALA A 77 33.92 3.67 6.86
C ALA A 77 33.60 4.90 7.74
N ASP A 78 33.24 6.02 7.10
CA ASP A 78 32.92 7.29 7.76
C ASP A 78 31.43 7.43 8.12
N SER A 79 30.61 6.43 7.77
CA SER A 79 29.18 6.43 8.13
C SER A 79 29.00 6.07 9.61
N PRO A 80 28.02 6.66 10.32
CA PRO A 80 27.73 6.31 11.71
C PRO A 80 27.40 4.82 11.90
N TRP A 81 26.99 4.15 10.83
CA TRP A 81 26.64 2.73 10.81
C TRP A 81 27.83 1.77 10.61
N ALA A 82 29.05 2.26 10.38
CA ALA A 82 30.21 1.42 10.03
C ALA A 82 30.57 0.37 11.10
N GLY A 83 30.16 0.57 12.36
CA GLY A 83 30.40 -0.33 13.49
C GLY A 83 29.14 -0.97 14.10
N VAL A 84 27.96 -0.71 13.54
CA VAL A 84 26.67 -1.13 14.11
C VAL A 84 26.10 -2.31 13.31
N GLY A 85 26.70 -3.49 13.48
CA GLY A 85 26.20 -4.74 12.89
C GLY A 85 26.02 -4.74 11.36
N ALA A 86 25.42 -5.81 10.82
CA ALA A 86 25.06 -5.89 9.40
C ALA A 86 23.61 -5.42 9.21
N LEU A 87 23.34 -4.13 9.46
CA LEU A 87 22.00 -3.56 9.31
C LEU A 87 21.62 -3.33 7.85
N SER A 88 20.39 -3.67 7.49
CA SER A 88 19.77 -3.33 6.22
C SER A 88 19.44 -1.84 6.13
N GLN A 89 19.19 -1.34 4.91
CA GLN A 89 18.80 0.07 4.72
C GLN A 89 17.49 0.40 5.46
N ALA A 90 16.52 -0.52 5.45
CA ALA A 90 15.24 -0.34 6.12
C ALA A 90 15.41 -0.22 7.64
N GLU A 91 16.23 -1.08 8.25
CA GLU A 91 16.54 -1.05 9.68
C GLU A 91 17.20 0.28 10.07
N ARG A 92 18.17 0.75 9.28
CA ARG A 92 18.82 2.05 9.52
C ARG A 92 17.81 3.20 9.46
N VAL A 93 16.95 3.23 8.45
CA VAL A 93 15.91 4.27 8.30
C VAL A 93 15.01 4.29 9.53
N VAL A 94 14.50 3.14 9.97
CA VAL A 94 13.65 3.03 11.16
C VAL A 94 14.39 3.50 12.42
N LEU A 95 15.67 3.14 12.58
CA LEU A 95 16.48 3.58 13.72
C LEU A 95 16.74 5.09 13.70
N VAL A 96 16.96 5.71 12.54
CA VAL A 96 17.06 7.18 12.46
C VAL A 96 15.75 7.82 12.90
N LEU A 97 14.62 7.38 12.33
CA LEU A 97 13.32 7.97 12.66
C LEU A 97 12.96 7.80 14.15
N ARG A 98 13.28 6.65 14.74
CA ARG A 98 13.01 6.39 16.16
C ARG A 98 14.00 7.05 17.11
N CYS A 99 15.30 6.88 16.87
CA CYS A 99 16.33 7.26 17.83
C CYS A 99 16.85 8.69 17.63
N TYR A 100 16.67 9.29 16.45
CA TYR A 100 17.09 10.66 16.16
C TYR A 100 15.90 11.63 16.01
N GLU A 101 14.84 11.23 15.31
CA GLU A 101 13.63 12.06 15.16
C GLU A 101 12.59 11.83 16.28
N TYR A 102 12.84 10.87 17.19
CA TYR A 102 11.96 10.52 18.32
C TYR A 102 10.51 10.18 17.91
N LEU A 103 10.32 9.62 16.71
CA LEU A 103 9.02 9.17 16.25
C LEU A 103 8.64 7.82 16.88
N ASP A 104 7.36 7.66 17.20
CA ASP A 104 6.79 6.38 17.59
C ASP A 104 6.50 5.48 16.37
N ASP A 105 6.14 4.22 16.62
CA ASP A 105 5.96 3.21 15.58
C ASP A 105 4.85 3.58 14.58
N GLY A 106 3.77 4.22 15.07
CA GLY A 106 2.65 4.70 14.25
C GLY A 106 3.04 5.88 13.36
N ASP A 107 3.79 6.82 13.90
CA ASP A 107 4.31 7.98 13.18
C ASP A 107 5.37 7.58 12.15
N ILE A 108 6.20 6.58 12.47
CA ILE A 108 7.14 5.97 11.51
C ILE A 108 6.39 5.30 10.37
N ALA A 109 5.37 4.48 10.67
CA ALA A 109 4.55 3.82 9.66
C ALA A 109 3.90 4.84 8.71
N ARG A 110 3.33 5.92 9.26
CA ARG A 110 2.74 7.02 8.50
C ARG A 110 3.77 7.78 7.65
N ALA A 111 4.92 8.11 8.23
CA ALA A 111 6.01 8.79 7.54
C ALA A 111 6.52 7.95 6.35
N LEU A 112 6.63 6.64 6.51
CA LEU A 112 7.09 5.72 5.45
C LEU A 112 5.99 5.30 4.46
N GLY A 113 4.71 5.39 4.83
CA GLY A 113 3.60 4.89 4.02
C GLY A 113 3.54 3.36 3.97
N VAL A 114 3.95 2.70 5.06
CA VAL A 114 3.99 1.23 5.20
C VAL A 114 3.06 0.79 6.35
N GLY A 115 2.72 -0.50 6.39
CA GLY A 115 1.96 -1.07 7.51
C GLY A 115 2.75 -1.06 8.83
N HIS A 116 2.04 -1.02 9.96
CA HIS A 116 2.63 -1.03 11.30
C HIS A 116 3.44 -2.32 11.59
N ASP A 117 3.05 -3.43 10.97
CA ASP A 117 3.73 -4.72 11.00
C ASP A 117 5.17 -4.63 10.45
N VAL A 118 5.37 -3.89 9.35
CA VAL A 118 6.69 -3.68 8.73
C VAL A 118 7.63 -2.92 9.68
N VAL A 119 7.09 -1.92 10.39
CA VAL A 119 7.85 -1.17 11.40
C VAL A 119 8.18 -2.05 12.59
N THR A 120 7.24 -2.88 13.03
CA THR A 120 7.43 -3.82 14.14
C THR A 120 8.53 -4.85 13.83
N ASP A 121 8.53 -5.42 12.62
CA ASP A 121 9.56 -6.36 12.16
C ASP A 121 10.95 -5.72 12.13
N ALA A 122 11.08 -4.50 11.61
CA ALA A 122 12.33 -3.74 11.67
C ALA A 122 12.73 -3.36 13.11
N SER A 123 11.76 -3.22 14.01
CA SER A 123 11.96 -2.87 15.41
C SER A 123 12.44 -4.02 16.27
N LEU A 124 12.09 -5.28 15.92
CA LEU A 124 12.63 -6.48 16.56
C LEU A 124 14.17 -6.51 16.51
N VAL A 125 14.76 -5.82 15.54
CA VAL A 125 16.22 -5.67 15.37
C VAL A 125 16.86 -4.87 16.51
N LEU A 126 16.13 -3.98 17.20
CA LEU A 126 16.65 -3.29 18.41
C LEU A 126 17.10 -4.29 19.48
N GLY A 127 16.41 -5.42 19.61
CA GLY A 127 16.78 -6.49 20.55
C GLY A 127 18.04 -7.27 20.15
N SER A 128 18.48 -7.13 18.89
CA SER A 128 19.67 -7.77 18.32
C SER A 128 20.87 -6.84 18.15
N LEU A 129 20.69 -5.54 18.43
CA LEU A 129 21.78 -4.58 18.39
C LEU A 129 22.80 -4.88 19.50
N PRO A 130 24.10 -4.68 19.23
CA PRO A 130 25.14 -4.89 20.24
C PRO A 130 25.14 -3.81 21.34
N MET A 131 24.22 -2.84 21.28
CA MET A 131 24.16 -1.65 22.14
C MET A 131 22.71 -1.18 22.35
N PRO A 132 22.36 -0.57 23.50
CA PRO A 132 21.00 -0.11 23.78
C PRO A 132 20.58 1.10 22.92
N ALA A 133 19.26 1.28 22.74
CA ALA A 133 18.67 2.35 21.92
C ALA A 133 19.09 3.77 22.35
N THR A 134 19.34 4.00 23.64
CA THR A 134 19.86 5.28 24.16
C THR A 134 21.28 5.56 23.68
N GLU A 135 22.11 4.54 23.54
CA GLU A 135 23.47 4.66 23.00
C GLU A 135 23.45 4.87 21.49
N VAL A 136 22.50 4.25 20.78
CA VAL A 136 22.23 4.52 19.35
C VAL A 136 21.80 5.96 19.14
N SER A 137 20.86 6.48 19.95
CA SER A 137 20.44 7.89 19.90
C SER A 137 21.62 8.83 20.11
N ALA A 138 22.44 8.60 21.15
CA ALA A 138 23.63 9.42 21.41
C ALA A 138 24.71 9.32 20.32
N MET A 139 24.81 8.17 19.64
CA MET A 139 25.68 8.00 18.48
C MET A 139 25.17 8.83 17.28
N LEU A 140 23.88 8.74 16.96
CA LEU A 140 23.28 9.47 15.84
C LEU A 140 23.32 10.98 16.05
N THR A 141 23.05 11.47 17.26
CA THR A 141 23.17 12.89 17.59
C THR A 141 24.59 13.40 17.40
N ARG A 142 25.60 12.66 17.91
CA ARG A 142 27.02 13.03 17.70
C ARG A 142 27.41 13.00 16.22
N ALA A 143 26.93 12.01 15.48
CA ALA A 143 27.19 11.92 14.05
C ALA A 143 26.58 13.10 13.29
N ALA A 144 25.32 13.47 13.58
CA ALA A 144 24.67 14.63 13.00
C ALA A 144 25.38 15.95 13.32
N ASP A 145 25.87 16.11 14.55
CA ASP A 145 26.60 17.31 14.99
C ASP A 145 27.96 17.47 14.29
N GLN A 146 28.59 16.36 13.88
CA GLN A 146 29.88 16.35 13.19
C GLN A 146 29.75 16.58 11.67
N VAL A 147 28.54 16.51 11.11
CA VAL A 147 28.33 16.74 9.68
C VAL A 147 28.70 18.17 9.28
N GLY A 148 29.62 18.29 8.33
CA GLY A 148 29.88 19.54 7.63
C GLY A 148 28.71 19.88 6.71
N VAL A 149 27.87 20.84 7.11
CA VAL A 149 26.71 21.26 6.33
C VAL A 149 27.15 22.24 5.23
N PRO A 150 26.95 21.94 3.93
CA PRO A 150 27.24 22.88 2.85
C PRO A 150 26.25 24.04 2.85
N LEU A 151 26.52 25.10 2.09
CA LEU A 151 25.56 26.20 1.94
C LEU A 151 24.27 25.71 1.24
N PRO A 152 23.08 26.21 1.63
CA PRO A 152 21.82 25.82 1.01
C PRO A 152 21.79 26.22 -0.47
N PRO A 153 21.54 25.28 -1.41
CA PRO A 153 21.53 25.55 -2.84
C PRO A 153 20.18 26.15 -3.29
N VAL A 154 19.72 27.24 -2.64
CA VAL A 154 18.37 27.82 -2.80
C VAL A 154 18.03 28.12 -4.27
N GLU A 155 18.94 28.76 -5.00
CA GLU A 155 18.72 29.12 -6.40
C GLU A 155 18.57 27.88 -7.30
N SER A 156 19.42 26.87 -7.09
CA SER A 156 19.34 25.58 -7.80
C SER A 156 18.01 24.88 -7.51
N LEU A 157 17.59 24.86 -6.24
CA LEU A 157 16.34 24.25 -5.82
C LEU A 157 15.13 24.94 -6.42
N LEU A 158 15.11 26.28 -6.44
CA LEU A 158 14.06 27.05 -7.11
C LEU A 158 14.04 26.77 -8.62
N ALA A 159 15.19 26.76 -9.28
CA ALA A 159 15.29 26.48 -10.71
C ALA A 159 14.75 25.07 -11.04
N ARG A 160 15.21 24.04 -10.32
CA ARG A 160 14.74 22.65 -10.44
C ARG A 160 13.26 22.50 -10.10
N GLY A 161 12.78 23.19 -9.06
CA GLY A 161 11.38 23.23 -8.67
C GLY A 161 10.48 23.83 -9.76
N HIS A 162 10.90 24.95 -10.35
CA HIS A 162 10.22 25.58 -11.48
C HIS A 162 10.19 24.69 -12.72
N GLU A 163 11.29 23.99 -13.02
CA GLU A 163 11.34 23.01 -14.11
C GLU A 163 10.40 21.83 -13.85
N ALA A 164 10.39 21.26 -12.64
CA ALA A 164 9.48 20.19 -12.26
C ALA A 164 8.02 20.61 -12.38
N ARG A 165 7.67 21.82 -11.90
CA ARG A 165 6.32 22.39 -11.99
C ARG A 165 5.90 22.69 -13.44
N ARG A 166 6.83 23.14 -14.30
CA ARG A 166 6.60 23.31 -15.76
C ARG A 166 6.46 21.98 -16.51
N GLY A 167 7.22 20.96 -16.12
CA GLY A 167 7.14 19.60 -16.65
C GLY A 167 5.77 18.96 -16.43
N ARG A 168 5.17 19.17 -15.25
CA ARG A 168 3.78 18.75 -14.93
C ARG A 168 2.75 19.37 -15.88
N SER A 169 2.98 20.61 -16.34
CA SER A 169 2.09 21.32 -17.29
C SER A 169 2.27 20.87 -18.75
N ARG A 170 3.51 20.72 -19.23
CA ARG A 170 3.79 20.26 -20.62
C ARG A 170 3.41 18.80 -20.87
N ARG A 171 3.51 17.94 -19.86
CA ARG A 171 3.00 16.56 -19.90
C ARG A 171 1.47 16.49 -20.00
N ARG A 172 0.71 17.58 -19.79
CA ARG A 172 -0.73 17.58 -20.12
C ARG A 172 -0.98 17.81 -21.61
N LEU A 173 -0.09 18.52 -22.31
CA LEU A 173 -0.26 18.89 -23.72
C LEU A 173 0.16 17.79 -24.69
N CYS A 174 1.35 17.19 -24.51
CA CYS A 174 1.87 16.17 -25.44
C CYS A 174 1.02 14.87 -25.47
N TRP A 175 0.29 14.59 -24.39
CA TRP A 175 -0.53 13.38 -24.29
C TRP A 175 -1.84 13.46 -25.08
N THR A 176 -2.35 14.67 -25.36
CA THR A 176 -3.52 14.84 -26.24
C THR A 176 -3.22 14.41 -27.68
N ALA A 177 -2.01 14.64 -28.17
CA ALA A 177 -1.58 14.24 -29.51
C ALA A 177 -1.36 12.71 -29.62
N ALA A 178 -0.84 12.08 -28.55
CA ALA A 178 -0.63 10.63 -28.52
C ALA A 178 -1.94 9.84 -28.46
N ALA A 179 -2.98 10.36 -27.79
CA ALA A 179 -4.30 9.74 -27.72
C ALA A 179 -4.99 9.60 -29.09
N VAL A 180 -4.82 10.59 -29.98
CA VAL A 180 -5.40 10.56 -31.34
C VAL A 180 -4.70 9.53 -32.22
N ALA A 181 -3.38 9.39 -32.12
CA ALA A 181 -2.62 8.39 -32.88
C ALA A 181 -2.92 6.96 -32.40
N GLY A 182 -3.07 6.75 -31.09
CA GLY A 182 -3.43 5.45 -30.52
C GLY A 182 -4.81 4.96 -30.94
N LEU A 183 -5.79 5.85 -31.07
CA LEU A 183 -7.15 5.51 -31.52
C LEU A 183 -7.16 4.94 -32.95
N LEU A 184 -6.34 5.49 -33.84
CA LEU A 184 -6.25 5.03 -35.24
C LEU A 184 -5.61 3.64 -35.36
N VAL A 185 -4.63 3.32 -34.52
CA VAL A 185 -3.99 2.00 -34.49
C VAL A 185 -4.92 0.93 -33.89
N ALA A 186 -5.68 1.29 -32.85
CA ALA A 186 -6.65 0.39 -32.23
C ALA A 186 -7.80 -0.01 -33.18
N LEU A 187 -8.28 0.94 -33.99
CA LEU A 187 -9.30 0.68 -35.02
C LEU A 187 -8.80 -0.28 -36.12
N ALA A 188 -7.51 -0.19 -36.49
CA ALA A 188 -6.88 -1.10 -37.44
C ALA A 188 -6.62 -2.51 -36.85
N ALA A 189 -6.30 -2.60 -35.56
CA ALA A 189 -6.08 -3.88 -34.88
C ALA A 189 -7.39 -4.65 -34.62
N ALA A 190 -8.47 -3.94 -34.28
CA ALA A 190 -9.79 -4.52 -34.03
C ALA A 190 -10.39 -5.19 -35.28
N THR A 191 -10.14 -4.62 -36.46
CA THR A 191 -10.58 -5.20 -37.74
C THR A 191 -9.75 -6.42 -38.14
N TYR A 192 -8.46 -6.47 -37.79
CA TYR A 192 -7.60 -7.63 -38.04
C TYR A 192 -7.92 -8.82 -37.13
N LEU A 193 -8.23 -8.58 -35.85
CA LEU A 193 -8.54 -9.63 -34.87
C LEU A 193 -9.91 -10.27 -35.10
N GLN A 194 -10.87 -9.56 -35.69
CA GLN A 194 -12.17 -10.12 -36.08
C GLN A 194 -12.07 -11.12 -37.25
N ALA A 195 -11.00 -11.07 -38.04
CA ALA A 195 -10.83 -11.94 -39.21
C ALA A 195 -10.18 -13.31 -38.88
N HIS A 196 -9.50 -13.45 -37.73
CA HIS A 196 -8.71 -14.65 -37.41
C HIS A 196 -8.84 -15.09 -35.94
N PRO A 197 -9.82 -15.93 -35.57
CA PRO A 197 -9.89 -16.51 -34.23
C PRO A 197 -8.86 -17.65 -34.11
N LEU A 198 -7.67 -17.33 -33.59
CA LEU A 198 -6.70 -18.36 -33.20
C LEU A 198 -7.14 -19.01 -31.89
N TRP A 199 -7.65 -20.24 -32.01
CA TRP A 199 -7.81 -21.15 -30.89
C TRP A 199 -6.43 -21.48 -30.30
N HIS A 200 -6.13 -20.95 -29.11
CA HIS A 200 -4.95 -21.38 -28.36
C HIS A 200 -5.28 -22.63 -27.55
N ARG A 201 -4.93 -23.79 -28.10
CA ARG A 201 -4.74 -25.02 -27.31
C ARG A 201 -3.68 -24.76 -26.25
N GLY A 202 -4.00 -25.10 -25.00
CA GLY A 202 -3.08 -25.01 -23.87
C GLY A 202 -1.78 -25.74 -24.14
N ALA A 203 -0.66 -25.01 -24.08
CA ALA A 203 0.66 -25.60 -24.00
C ALA A 203 0.84 -26.28 -22.63
N PRO A 204 1.57 -27.40 -22.54
CA PRO A 204 1.80 -28.07 -21.27
C PRO A 204 2.66 -27.20 -20.35
N ALA A 205 2.42 -27.35 -19.04
CA ALA A 205 3.01 -26.59 -17.95
C ALA A 205 4.55 -26.65 -17.93
N GLY A 206 5.20 -25.67 -18.56
CA GLY A 206 6.64 -25.42 -18.41
C GLY A 206 7.01 -25.20 -16.94
N SER A 207 8.13 -25.75 -16.52
CA SER A 207 8.76 -25.43 -15.24
C SER A 207 8.91 -23.91 -15.10
N PHE A 208 8.63 -23.37 -13.92
CA PHE A 208 8.86 -21.95 -13.66
C PHE A 208 10.35 -21.63 -13.87
N PRO A 209 10.68 -20.60 -14.65
CA PRO A 209 12.07 -20.24 -14.88
C PRO A 209 12.69 -19.74 -13.58
N GLY A 210 13.98 -19.97 -13.34
CA GLY A 210 14.61 -19.62 -12.06
C GLY A 210 14.60 -18.13 -11.69
N ARG A 211 14.15 -17.23 -12.58
CA ARG A 211 14.08 -15.77 -12.42
C ARG A 211 12.77 -15.21 -12.96
N LEU A 212 12.30 -14.11 -12.38
CA LEU A 212 11.08 -13.41 -12.83
C LEU A 212 11.20 -12.84 -14.24
N ALA A 213 12.36 -12.31 -14.62
CA ALA A 213 12.57 -11.70 -15.94
C ALA A 213 12.42 -12.68 -17.12
N ASP A 214 12.57 -13.98 -16.85
CA ASP A 214 12.50 -15.08 -17.83
C ASP A 214 11.06 -15.59 -18.02
N LEU A 215 10.11 -15.11 -17.22
CA LEU A 215 8.70 -15.41 -17.42
C LEU A 215 8.21 -14.89 -18.78
N ARG A 216 7.34 -15.68 -19.41
CA ARG A 216 6.64 -15.27 -20.62
C ARG A 216 5.89 -13.97 -20.34
N ARG A 217 6.00 -12.98 -21.23
CA ARG A 217 5.19 -11.76 -21.15
C ARG A 217 3.71 -12.10 -21.35
N GLY A 218 2.90 -11.67 -20.39
CA GLY A 218 1.46 -11.80 -20.37
C GLY A 218 0.74 -10.56 -20.86
N ALA A 219 -0.58 -10.55 -20.67
CA ALA A 219 -1.37 -9.33 -20.82
C ALA A 219 -1.16 -8.41 -19.62
N ALA A 220 -1.33 -7.09 -19.83
CA ALA A 220 -1.32 -6.14 -18.73
C ALA A 220 -2.44 -6.47 -17.71
N PRO A 221 -2.21 -6.21 -16.41
CA PRO A 221 -3.23 -6.43 -15.39
C PRO A 221 -4.53 -5.68 -15.71
N ARG A 222 -5.66 -6.32 -15.41
CA ARG A 222 -6.98 -5.67 -15.38
C ARG A 222 -7.19 -4.90 -14.09
N ALA A 223 -6.62 -5.40 -12.99
CA ALA A 223 -6.60 -4.68 -11.72
C ALA A 223 -5.84 -3.36 -11.88
N ALA A 224 -6.33 -2.32 -11.22
CA ALA A 224 -5.67 -1.04 -11.21
C ALA A 224 -4.34 -1.10 -10.46
N TYR A 225 -3.36 -0.32 -10.89
CA TYR A 225 -2.07 -0.20 -10.22
C TYR A 225 -1.50 1.20 -10.41
N ALA A 226 -0.71 1.69 -9.47
CA ALA A 226 -0.03 2.97 -9.59
C ALA A 226 1.49 2.80 -9.66
N GLU A 227 2.13 3.58 -10.53
CA GLU A 227 3.57 3.84 -10.53
C GLU A 227 3.76 5.32 -10.23
N LEU A 228 4.31 5.64 -9.05
CA LEU A 228 4.33 7.02 -8.53
C LEU A 228 2.91 7.63 -8.54
N ASP A 229 2.72 8.78 -9.20
CA ASP A 229 1.44 9.48 -9.33
C ASP A 229 0.60 9.01 -10.52
N THR A 230 1.08 8.03 -11.30
CA THR A 230 0.38 7.54 -12.48
C THR A 230 -0.43 6.30 -12.14
N LEU A 231 -1.76 6.43 -12.15
CA LEU A 231 -2.70 5.34 -11.88
C LEU A 231 -3.18 4.70 -13.19
N HIS A 232 -2.87 3.43 -13.38
CA HIS A 232 -3.32 2.59 -14.50
C HIS A 232 -4.63 1.87 -14.12
N LEU A 233 -5.65 1.94 -14.98
CA LEU A 233 -7.04 1.48 -14.72
C LEU A 233 -7.43 0.23 -15.55
N GLY A 234 -6.44 -0.54 -15.97
CA GLY A 234 -6.63 -1.68 -16.88
C GLY A 234 -6.99 -1.28 -18.33
N GLY A 235 -6.68 -2.17 -19.27
CA GLY A 235 -6.97 -1.96 -20.71
C GLY A 235 -6.15 -0.83 -21.35
N GLY A 236 -5.01 -0.46 -20.77
CA GLY A 236 -4.11 0.58 -21.29
C GLY A 236 -4.50 2.02 -20.93
N ARG A 237 -5.57 2.23 -20.15
CA ARG A 237 -5.99 3.55 -19.66
C ARG A 237 -5.23 3.90 -18.39
N TYR A 238 -4.97 5.17 -18.19
CA TYR A 238 -4.34 5.69 -16.99
C TYR A 238 -4.79 7.13 -16.71
N VAL A 239 -4.61 7.58 -15.48
CA VAL A 239 -4.76 8.97 -15.04
C VAL A 239 -3.54 9.38 -14.24
N VAL A 240 -3.26 10.69 -14.20
CA VAL A 240 -2.23 11.24 -13.33
C VAL A 240 -2.93 11.87 -12.13
N LEU A 241 -2.60 11.36 -10.94
CA LEU A 241 -3.07 11.85 -9.66
C LEU A 241 -2.28 13.11 -9.24
N ASP A 242 -2.81 13.86 -8.28
CA ASP A 242 -2.15 15.09 -7.82
C ASP A 242 -0.90 14.82 -6.97
N SER A 243 -0.81 13.64 -6.36
CA SER A 243 0.34 13.15 -5.62
C SER A 243 0.45 11.63 -5.71
N VAL A 244 1.49 11.05 -5.11
CA VAL A 244 1.67 9.58 -5.04
C VAL A 244 0.65 9.02 -4.05
N PRO A 245 -0.24 8.10 -4.45
CA PRO A 245 -1.20 7.49 -3.55
C PRO A 245 -0.48 6.61 -2.53
N SER A 246 -1.04 6.54 -1.32
CA SER A 246 -0.62 5.64 -0.24
C SER A 246 -1.48 4.38 -0.15
N GLY A 247 -2.60 4.33 -0.87
CA GLY A 247 -3.47 3.16 -0.93
C GLY A 247 -4.35 3.17 -2.18
N LEU A 248 -4.65 1.97 -2.68
CA LEU A 248 -5.52 1.74 -3.83
C LEU A 248 -6.52 0.63 -3.53
N VAL A 249 -7.79 0.89 -3.81
CA VAL A 249 -8.87 -0.10 -3.73
C VAL A 249 -9.73 -0.03 -4.98
N GLN A 250 -10.06 -1.17 -5.56
CA GLN A 250 -10.93 -1.24 -6.73
C GLN A 250 -12.29 -1.84 -6.35
N ALA A 251 -13.35 -1.08 -6.62
CA ALA A 251 -14.73 -1.42 -6.28
C ALA A 251 -15.63 -1.31 -7.52
N GLY A 252 -15.84 -2.45 -8.19
CA GLY A 252 -16.63 -2.49 -9.42
C GLY A 252 -15.96 -1.71 -10.56
N ARG A 253 -16.54 -0.58 -10.97
CA ARG A 253 -15.97 0.29 -12.02
C ARG A 253 -15.13 1.45 -11.46
N TRP A 254 -15.02 1.53 -10.14
CA TRP A 254 -14.40 2.66 -9.47
C TRP A 254 -13.07 2.22 -8.89
N THR A 255 -12.05 3.02 -9.12
CA THR A 255 -10.77 2.90 -8.43
C THR A 255 -10.63 4.05 -7.46
N TYR A 256 -10.46 3.74 -6.17
CA TYR A 256 -10.26 4.69 -5.09
C TYR A 256 -8.77 4.81 -4.79
N ALA A 257 -8.27 6.04 -4.72
CA ALA A 257 -6.90 6.36 -4.33
C ALA A 257 -6.91 7.21 -3.07
N SER A 258 -6.24 6.74 -2.02
CA SER A 258 -6.01 7.50 -0.79
C SER A 258 -4.61 8.10 -0.77
N PHE A 259 -4.48 9.23 -0.09
CA PHE A 259 -3.24 9.98 0.01
C PHE A 259 -2.84 10.19 1.48
N PRO A 260 -1.54 10.39 1.76
CA PRO A 260 -1.07 10.72 3.11
C PRO A 260 -1.69 11.98 3.71
N SER A 261 -2.25 12.87 2.88
CA SER A 261 -2.98 14.07 3.32
C SER A 261 -4.34 13.76 3.96
N GLY A 262 -4.80 12.51 3.91
CA GLY A 262 -6.16 12.11 4.28
C GLY A 262 -7.18 12.29 3.16
N SER A 263 -6.75 12.75 1.98
CA SER A 263 -7.64 12.86 0.83
C SER A 263 -7.91 11.49 0.21
N ILE A 264 -9.15 11.25 -0.20
CA ILE A 264 -9.55 10.11 -1.04
C ILE A 264 -10.20 10.67 -2.29
N VAL A 265 -9.76 10.18 -3.45
CA VAL A 265 -10.40 10.42 -4.75
C VAL A 265 -10.88 9.11 -5.33
N ARG A 266 -11.94 9.17 -6.14
CA ARG A 266 -12.39 8.05 -6.96
C ARG A 266 -12.18 8.36 -8.44
N VAL A 267 -11.90 7.33 -9.22
CA VAL A 267 -11.71 7.40 -10.66
C VAL A 267 -12.64 6.39 -11.33
N ASP A 268 -13.43 6.82 -12.32
CA ASP A 268 -14.23 5.90 -13.13
C ASP A 268 -13.34 5.21 -14.16
N ASP A 269 -13.22 3.89 -14.09
CA ASP A 269 -12.38 3.11 -14.99
C ASP A 269 -12.82 3.29 -16.46
N ARG A 270 -14.11 3.47 -16.73
CA ARG A 270 -14.68 3.63 -18.08
C ARG A 270 -14.47 5.03 -18.64
N ASN A 271 -14.59 6.04 -17.79
CA ASN A 271 -14.43 7.44 -18.17
C ASN A 271 -13.53 8.13 -17.13
N PRO A 272 -12.19 8.10 -17.29
CA PRO A 272 -11.18 8.44 -16.27
C PRO A 272 -11.25 9.87 -15.72
N ARG A 273 -12.33 10.18 -15.02
CA ARG A 273 -12.60 11.42 -14.31
C ARG A 273 -12.30 11.18 -12.84
N ILE A 274 -11.40 12.00 -12.32
CA ILE A 274 -11.07 12.04 -10.89
C ILE A 274 -12.17 12.86 -10.21
N SER A 275 -12.77 12.31 -9.16
CA SER A 275 -13.76 12.99 -8.32
C SER A 275 -13.32 12.89 -6.86
N PRO A 276 -13.35 14.00 -6.09
CA PRO A 276 -13.06 13.95 -4.66
C PRO A 276 -14.14 13.13 -3.94
N VAL A 277 -13.72 12.41 -2.88
CA VAL A 277 -14.60 11.64 -1.99
C VAL A 277 -14.60 12.25 -0.59
N THR A 278 -13.41 12.51 -0.04
CA THR A 278 -13.19 13.13 1.27
C THR A 278 -11.78 13.71 1.34
N ASP A 279 -11.54 14.61 2.28
CA ASP A 279 -10.23 15.21 2.60
C ASP A 279 -9.75 14.86 4.02
N SER A 280 -10.51 14.07 4.78
CA SER A 280 -10.30 13.84 6.21
C SER A 280 -10.22 12.35 6.57
N ALA A 281 -9.87 11.49 5.62
CA ALA A 281 -9.70 10.06 5.86
C ALA A 281 -8.42 9.76 6.64
N VAL A 282 -8.44 8.66 7.37
CA VAL A 282 -7.31 8.09 8.09
C VAL A 282 -7.05 6.72 7.48
N GLY A 283 -5.97 6.60 6.72
CA GLY A 283 -5.61 5.35 6.04
C GLY A 283 -6.39 5.09 4.74
N PRO A 284 -6.18 3.91 4.12
CA PRO A 284 -6.85 3.53 2.89
C PRO A 284 -8.33 3.17 3.13
N PRO A 285 -9.21 3.41 2.15
CA PRO A 285 -10.56 2.87 2.21
C PRO A 285 -10.53 1.34 2.06
N VAL A 286 -11.63 0.70 2.41
CA VAL A 286 -11.96 -0.68 2.05
C VAL A 286 -13.25 -0.69 1.23
N ALA A 287 -13.44 -1.71 0.40
CA ALA A 287 -14.66 -1.87 -0.37
C ALA A 287 -15.24 -3.27 -0.16
N ASP A 288 -16.56 -3.39 -0.28
CA ASP A 288 -17.17 -4.71 -0.33
C ASP A 288 -16.84 -5.39 -1.67
N ARG A 289 -16.87 -6.71 -1.66
CA ARG A 289 -16.52 -7.53 -2.83
C ARG A 289 -17.36 -7.21 -4.08
N LEU A 290 -18.63 -6.86 -3.91
CA LEU A 290 -19.52 -6.56 -5.03
C LEU A 290 -19.34 -5.13 -5.54
N GLY A 291 -18.46 -4.33 -4.91
CA GLY A 291 -18.17 -2.95 -5.26
C GLY A 291 -19.38 -2.04 -5.12
N ARG A 292 -20.28 -2.35 -4.18
CA ARG A 292 -21.50 -1.60 -3.84
C ARG A 292 -21.25 -0.53 -2.79
N TYR A 293 -20.32 -0.78 -1.87
CA TYR A 293 -19.99 0.07 -0.75
C TYR A 293 -18.48 0.24 -0.64
N VAL A 294 -18.09 1.43 -0.18
CA VAL A 294 -16.73 1.78 0.22
C VAL A 294 -16.80 2.36 1.63
N ALA A 295 -15.85 2.01 2.48
CA ALA A 295 -15.78 2.52 3.84
C ALA A 295 -14.37 2.99 4.17
N TRP A 296 -14.26 3.97 5.05
CA TRP A 296 -12.98 4.47 5.54
C TRP A 296 -13.12 5.05 6.93
N LEU A 297 -12.01 5.13 7.66
CA LEU A 297 -11.92 5.85 8.92
C LEU A 297 -11.79 7.35 8.63
N ALA A 298 -12.55 8.21 9.30
CA ALA A 298 -12.48 9.66 9.17
C ALA A 298 -12.22 10.34 10.52
N SER A 299 -11.43 11.42 10.50
CA SER A 299 -11.18 12.28 11.65
C SER A 299 -11.65 13.71 11.35
N VAL A 300 -12.89 14.03 11.76
CA VAL A 300 -13.56 15.31 11.43
C VAL A 300 -13.66 16.24 12.66
N GLY A 301 -12.69 16.17 13.57
CA GLY A 301 -12.72 16.87 14.86
C GLY A 301 -13.67 16.17 15.84
N GLY A 302 -13.09 15.36 16.74
CA GLY A 302 -13.83 14.52 17.68
C GLY A 302 -13.38 13.05 17.61
N PRO A 303 -14.14 12.11 18.19
CA PRO A 303 -13.82 10.70 18.10
C PRO A 303 -13.88 10.23 16.63
N PRO A 304 -13.02 9.28 16.24
CA PRO A 304 -12.97 8.77 14.88
C PRO A 304 -14.31 8.18 14.46
N LEU A 305 -14.63 8.35 13.17
CA LEU A 305 -15.85 7.85 12.54
C LEU A 305 -15.50 6.80 11.48
N VAL A 306 -16.33 5.78 11.32
CA VAL A 306 -16.41 5.03 10.06
C VAL A 306 -17.38 5.75 9.15
N MET A 307 -16.90 6.07 7.96
CA MET A 307 -17.76 6.51 6.86
C MET A 307 -18.05 5.30 5.99
N VAL A 308 -19.31 5.05 5.63
CA VAL A 308 -19.72 3.97 4.73
C VAL A 308 -20.57 4.56 3.62
N GLN A 309 -20.11 4.50 2.38
CA GLN A 309 -20.83 5.11 1.27
C GLN A 309 -21.12 4.09 0.17
N PRO A 310 -22.33 4.14 -0.44
CA PRO A 310 -22.56 3.49 -1.71
C PRO A 310 -21.57 3.99 -2.76
N THR A 311 -21.03 3.08 -3.58
CA THR A 311 -20.17 3.44 -4.72
C THR A 311 -20.97 4.12 -5.83
N ASP A 312 -22.29 3.94 -5.85
CA ASP A 312 -23.22 4.65 -6.72
C ASP A 312 -23.42 6.10 -6.21
N PRO A 313 -22.91 7.13 -6.93
CA PRO A 313 -23.01 8.52 -6.49
C PRO A 313 -24.44 9.03 -6.35
N ASP A 314 -25.41 8.42 -7.02
CA ASP A 314 -26.81 8.86 -6.93
C ASP A 314 -27.48 8.39 -5.62
N ARG A 315 -26.80 7.57 -4.81
CA ARG A 315 -27.29 6.99 -3.55
C ARG A 315 -26.60 7.54 -2.30
N THR A 316 -25.72 8.52 -2.40
CA THR A 316 -24.97 9.04 -1.25
C THR A 316 -25.80 10.05 -0.44
N ASN A 317 -26.24 9.66 0.76
CA ASN A 317 -26.71 10.57 1.81
C ASN A 317 -25.67 10.61 2.95
N ALA A 318 -25.02 11.77 3.18
CA ALA A 318 -23.83 11.83 4.03
C ALA A 318 -24.08 11.50 5.52
N ARG A 319 -25.24 11.89 6.08
CA ARG A 319 -25.50 11.74 7.53
C ARG A 319 -25.92 10.33 7.97
N GLU A 320 -26.54 9.55 7.08
CA GLU A 320 -26.96 8.17 7.37
C GLU A 320 -25.78 7.18 7.32
N ASN A 321 -24.64 7.65 6.83
CA ASN A 321 -23.45 6.88 6.46
C ASN A 321 -22.27 7.08 7.44
N GLU A 322 -22.51 7.80 8.55
CA GLU A 322 -21.54 8.08 9.60
C GLU A 322 -21.77 7.16 10.81
N HIS A 323 -20.73 6.43 11.25
CA HIS A 323 -20.81 5.60 12.43
C HIS A 323 -19.68 5.88 13.42
N ARG A 324 -20.01 6.06 14.70
CA ARG A 324 -19.03 6.32 15.76
C ARG A 324 -18.48 5.03 16.34
N PHE A 325 -17.18 5.03 16.63
CA PHE A 325 -16.57 3.97 17.40
C PHE A 325 -16.88 4.09 18.90
N PRO A 326 -17.16 2.97 19.60
CA PRO A 326 -17.35 2.95 21.04
C PRO A 326 -16.02 2.96 21.84
N SER A 327 -14.85 3.15 21.19
CA SER A 327 -13.54 3.05 21.86
C SER A 327 -13.13 4.35 22.58
N THR A 328 -12.42 4.19 23.70
CA THR A 328 -11.72 5.25 24.44
C THR A 328 -10.21 5.26 24.18
N GLY A 329 -9.75 4.47 23.19
CA GLY A 329 -8.35 4.17 22.90
C GLY A 329 -7.96 4.52 21.45
N GLU A 330 -7.07 3.75 20.84
CA GLU A 330 -6.67 3.95 19.45
C GLU A 330 -7.85 3.73 18.48
N PRO A 331 -7.89 4.46 17.34
CA PRO A 331 -8.89 4.23 16.31
C PRO A 331 -8.73 2.81 15.75
N PRO A 332 -9.77 1.98 15.76
CA PRO A 332 -9.69 0.67 15.12
C PRO A 332 -9.58 0.81 13.59
N GLU A 333 -8.99 -0.20 12.97
CA GLU A 333 -8.85 -0.32 11.52
C GLU A 333 -10.13 -0.92 10.93
N VAL A 334 -10.62 -0.34 9.84
CA VAL A 334 -11.73 -0.93 9.08
C VAL A 334 -11.18 -2.10 8.27
N VAL A 335 -11.55 -3.34 8.65
CA VAL A 335 -11.01 -4.57 8.05
C VAL A 335 -11.71 -4.91 6.74
N GLY A 336 -13.01 -4.67 6.65
CA GLY A 336 -13.77 -4.94 5.43
C GLY A 336 -15.27 -4.75 5.58
N ILE A 337 -15.98 -4.96 4.47
CA ILE A 337 -17.43 -4.80 4.37
C ILE A 337 -18.03 -6.08 3.81
N THR A 338 -19.07 -6.60 4.46
CA THR A 338 -19.82 -7.75 3.96
C THR A 338 -20.68 -7.33 2.75
N PRO A 339 -21.08 -8.27 1.87
CA PRO A 339 -22.02 -7.95 0.78
C PRO A 339 -23.39 -7.45 1.24
N ALA A 340 -23.75 -7.69 2.51
CA ALA A 340 -24.96 -7.16 3.14
C ALA A 340 -24.81 -5.66 3.45
N GLY A 341 -23.57 -5.16 3.56
CA GLY A 341 -23.24 -3.79 3.96
C GLY A 341 -22.75 -3.69 5.40
N ASP A 342 -22.56 -4.81 6.09
CA ASP A 342 -22.05 -4.80 7.46
C ASP A 342 -20.58 -4.46 7.45
N VAL A 343 -20.17 -3.52 8.28
CA VAL A 343 -18.77 -3.13 8.37
C VAL A 343 -18.13 -3.82 9.55
N VAL A 344 -16.95 -4.39 9.33
CA VAL A 344 -16.16 -5.00 10.39
C VAL A 344 -14.90 -4.16 10.60
N ALA A 345 -14.66 -3.78 11.84
CA ALA A 345 -13.45 -3.08 12.24
C ALA A 345 -12.77 -3.83 13.39
N ALA A 346 -11.46 -3.72 13.50
CA ALA A 346 -10.67 -4.38 14.53
C ALA A 346 -9.65 -3.42 15.14
N SER A 347 -9.38 -3.59 16.43
CA SER A 347 -8.22 -3.01 17.11
C SER A 347 -7.24 -4.15 17.39
N PRO A 348 -6.22 -4.36 16.54
CA PRO A 348 -5.25 -5.44 16.72
C PRO A 348 -4.54 -5.38 18.07
N GLY A 349 -4.19 -4.17 18.54
CA GLY A 349 -3.53 -3.95 19.83
C GLY A 349 -4.38 -4.36 21.04
N GLU A 350 -5.71 -4.28 20.93
CA GLU A 350 -6.64 -4.71 21.98
C GLU A 350 -7.16 -6.14 21.76
N SER A 351 -6.90 -6.77 20.61
CA SER A 351 -7.52 -8.04 20.19
C SER A 351 -9.06 -7.99 20.24
N ARG A 352 -9.63 -6.84 19.85
CA ARG A 352 -11.09 -6.60 19.85
C ARG A 352 -11.54 -6.25 18.45
N ALA A 353 -12.78 -6.60 18.13
CA ALA A 353 -13.40 -6.26 16.87
C ALA A 353 -14.87 -5.92 17.05
N TRP A 354 -15.42 -5.15 16.12
CA TRP A 354 -16.80 -4.69 16.13
C TRP A 354 -17.42 -4.87 14.76
N VAL A 355 -18.72 -5.13 14.73
CA VAL A 355 -19.54 -5.17 13.52
C VAL A 355 -20.63 -4.10 13.59
N TRP A 356 -20.77 -3.34 12.51
CA TRP A 356 -21.89 -2.42 12.26
C TRP A 356 -22.87 -3.15 11.35
N ARG A 357 -24.03 -3.53 11.89
CA ARG A 357 -25.03 -4.27 11.09
C ARG A 357 -25.89 -3.33 10.28
N SER A 358 -26.00 -3.64 9.00
CA SER A 358 -26.67 -2.80 8.03
C SER A 358 -28.19 -2.80 8.11
N GLU A 359 -28.77 -3.87 8.66
CA GLU A 359 -30.22 -3.99 8.89
C GLU A 359 -30.70 -3.10 10.05
N ASP A 360 -29.83 -2.85 11.03
CA ASP A 360 -30.14 -2.08 12.25
C ASP A 360 -30.01 -0.55 12.02
N PHE A 361 -29.49 -0.12 10.86
CA PHE A 361 -29.29 1.28 10.47
C PHE A 361 -30.56 2.13 10.52
N PHE A 362 -31.71 1.52 10.25
CA PHE A 362 -32.97 2.25 10.10
C PHE A 362 -33.71 2.51 11.43
N PHE A 363 -33.28 1.90 12.54
CA PHE A 363 -34.06 1.89 13.78
C PHE A 363 -33.34 2.55 14.96
N ASP A 364 -32.07 2.20 15.24
CA ASP A 364 -31.29 2.84 16.32
C ASP A 364 -29.77 2.78 16.02
N PRO A 365 -29.16 3.86 15.50
CA PRO A 365 -27.74 3.92 15.17
C PRO A 365 -26.81 3.63 16.36
N ALA A 366 -27.27 3.85 17.59
CA ALA A 366 -26.48 3.59 18.80
C ALA A 366 -26.43 2.09 19.16
N GLN A 367 -27.38 1.28 18.69
CA GLN A 367 -27.42 -0.18 18.90
C GLN A 367 -26.88 -0.98 17.70
N ALA A 368 -26.58 -0.31 16.58
CA ALA A 368 -26.06 -0.94 15.36
C ALA A 368 -24.62 -1.45 15.52
N VAL A 369 -23.89 -0.96 16.51
CA VAL A 369 -22.50 -1.35 16.80
C VAL A 369 -22.47 -2.45 17.83
N ARG A 370 -21.86 -3.58 17.50
CA ARG A 370 -21.74 -4.73 18.41
C ARG A 370 -20.31 -5.23 18.44
N GLU A 371 -19.77 -5.44 19.64
CA GLU A 371 -18.48 -6.09 19.80
C GLU A 371 -18.60 -7.57 19.41
N ILE A 372 -17.60 -8.08 18.70
CA ILE A 372 -17.52 -9.48 18.30
C ILE A 372 -16.91 -10.27 19.45
N GLU A 373 -17.73 -11.01 20.17
CA GLU A 373 -17.32 -11.87 21.27
C GLU A 373 -16.67 -13.17 20.77
N GLY A 374 -15.97 -13.89 21.65
CA GLY A 374 -15.44 -15.22 21.33
C GLY A 374 -14.15 -15.25 20.49
N LEU A 375 -13.58 -14.09 20.14
CA LEU A 375 -12.31 -14.01 19.41
C LEU A 375 -11.10 -14.46 20.23
N GLY A 376 -11.15 -14.38 21.57
CA GLY A 376 -10.00 -14.68 22.42
C GLY A 376 -8.85 -13.69 22.17
N ASN A 377 -7.69 -14.18 21.77
CA ASN A 377 -6.53 -13.38 21.33
C ASN A 377 -6.41 -13.30 19.79
N GLY A 378 -7.48 -13.63 19.07
CA GLY A 378 -7.52 -13.57 17.62
C GLY A 378 -7.67 -12.14 17.12
N ILE A 379 -7.00 -11.82 16.02
CA ILE A 379 -7.11 -10.53 15.34
C ILE A 379 -7.87 -10.75 14.04
N VAL A 380 -8.97 -10.03 13.82
CA VAL A 380 -9.72 -10.11 12.57
C VAL A 380 -8.90 -9.42 11.46
N THR A 381 -8.57 -10.15 10.40
CA THR A 381 -7.67 -9.67 9.33
C THR A 381 -8.33 -9.59 7.97
N GLN A 382 -9.40 -10.34 7.72
CA GLN A 382 -10.12 -10.31 6.44
C GLN A 382 -11.62 -10.49 6.64
N VAL A 383 -12.40 -9.88 5.75
CA VAL A 383 -13.85 -10.10 5.62
C VAL A 383 -14.11 -10.75 4.28
N THR A 384 -14.86 -11.83 4.27
CA THR A 384 -15.29 -12.54 3.06
C THR A 384 -16.81 -12.46 2.93
N PRO A 385 -17.41 -12.94 1.82
CA PRO A 385 -18.87 -13.01 1.68
C PRO A 385 -19.54 -13.89 2.74
N GLY A 386 -19.90 -13.30 3.89
CA GLY A 386 -20.67 -13.94 4.96
C GLY A 386 -19.86 -14.50 6.12
N GLU A 387 -18.53 -14.37 6.10
CA GLU A 387 -17.61 -14.86 7.13
C GLU A 387 -16.51 -13.84 7.39
N ILE A 388 -15.89 -13.93 8.56
CA ILE A 388 -14.67 -13.20 8.92
C ILE A 388 -13.51 -14.19 9.11
N VAL A 389 -12.30 -13.69 8.93
CA VAL A 389 -11.07 -14.45 9.16
C VAL A 389 -10.33 -13.84 10.35
N ALA A 390 -10.11 -14.64 11.37
CA ALA A 390 -9.33 -14.28 12.55
C ALA A 390 -7.97 -14.99 12.52
N GLN A 391 -6.88 -14.24 12.68
CA GLN A 391 -5.53 -14.76 12.80
C GLN A 391 -5.16 -14.95 14.27
N TYR A 392 -4.59 -16.11 14.58
CA TYR A 392 -4.12 -16.50 15.91
C TYR A 392 -2.60 -16.75 15.84
N GLY A 393 -1.81 -15.81 16.34
CA GLY A 393 -0.35 -15.91 16.24
C GLY A 393 0.15 -15.90 14.78
N ALA A 394 1.36 -16.44 14.56
CA ALA A 394 2.07 -16.26 13.29
C ALA A 394 1.62 -17.19 12.15
N ASN A 395 0.87 -18.26 12.44
CA ASN A 395 0.66 -19.32 11.45
C ASN A 395 -0.71 -20.02 11.51
N HIS A 396 -1.69 -19.43 12.18
CA HIS A 396 -3.01 -20.02 12.32
C HIS A 396 -4.10 -19.01 11.98
N PHE A 397 -5.01 -19.41 11.09
CA PHE A 397 -6.18 -18.63 10.70
C PHE A 397 -7.43 -19.44 10.97
N ALA A 398 -8.40 -18.86 11.66
CA ALA A 398 -9.74 -19.40 11.78
C ALA A 398 -10.70 -18.61 10.88
N VAL A 399 -11.50 -19.31 10.10
CA VAL A 399 -12.58 -18.73 9.30
C VAL A 399 -13.89 -19.10 9.94
N GLY A 400 -14.77 -18.13 10.08
CA GLY A 400 -16.02 -18.34 10.79
C GLY A 400 -17.02 -17.24 10.57
N ARG A 401 -18.23 -17.46 11.10
CA ARG A 401 -19.34 -16.52 10.98
C ARG A 401 -19.51 -15.74 12.28
N ILE A 402 -20.14 -14.58 12.18
CA ILE A 402 -20.66 -13.86 13.34
C ILE A 402 -22.10 -14.34 13.54
N ASP A 403 -22.37 -15.00 14.66
CA ASP A 403 -23.71 -15.44 15.07
C ASP A 403 -24.02 -14.88 16.45
N HIS A 404 -25.14 -14.17 16.60
CA HIS A 404 -25.53 -13.49 17.84
C HIS A 404 -24.36 -12.73 18.52
N ASP A 405 -23.56 -12.02 17.71
CA ASP A 405 -22.40 -11.22 18.14
C ASP A 405 -21.18 -12.04 18.57
N ALA A 406 -21.24 -13.37 18.55
CA ALA A 406 -20.10 -14.24 18.80
C ALA A 406 -19.47 -14.72 17.48
N PHE A 407 -18.14 -14.78 17.47
CA PHE A 407 -17.38 -15.44 16.41
C PHE A 407 -17.44 -16.96 16.58
N LEU A 408 -18.01 -17.64 15.59
CA LEU A 408 -18.06 -19.10 15.50
C LEU A 408 -17.07 -19.58 14.44
N ALA A 409 -15.90 -20.05 14.87
CA ALA A 409 -14.92 -20.67 13.98
C ALA A 409 -15.46 -21.96 13.37
N GLU A 410 -15.47 -22.03 12.04
CA GLU A 410 -15.96 -23.18 11.26
C GLU A 410 -14.82 -23.96 10.59
N GLU A 411 -13.74 -23.27 10.21
CA GLU A 411 -12.57 -23.87 9.56
C GLU A 411 -11.27 -23.28 10.09
N ASP A 412 -10.29 -24.14 10.39
CA ASP A 412 -8.94 -23.74 10.74
C ASP A 412 -7.95 -24.00 9.59
N VAL A 413 -7.06 -23.03 9.37
CA VAL A 413 -6.05 -23.02 8.32
C VAL A 413 -4.68 -22.71 8.92
N VAL A 414 -3.77 -23.68 8.85
CA VAL A 414 -2.36 -23.49 9.22
C VAL A 414 -1.59 -22.99 8.00
N ALA A 415 -1.18 -21.74 8.02
CA ALA A 415 -0.45 -21.07 6.95
C ALA A 415 0.32 -19.88 7.51
N THR A 416 1.46 -19.50 6.94
CA THR A 416 2.20 -18.29 7.37
C THR A 416 1.60 -17.01 6.80
N ALA A 417 0.87 -17.12 5.70
CA ALA A 417 0.04 -16.07 5.11
C ALA A 417 -1.07 -16.72 4.30
N ALA A 418 -2.25 -16.12 4.26
CA ALA A 418 -3.39 -16.64 3.51
C ALA A 418 -4.27 -15.50 3.00
N ASP A 419 -4.86 -15.71 1.83
CA ASP A 419 -5.88 -14.86 1.24
C ASP A 419 -7.15 -15.69 1.00
N PHE A 420 -8.25 -15.21 1.58
CA PHE A 420 -9.56 -15.84 1.54
C PHE A 420 -10.52 -15.11 0.58
N ALA A 421 -10.01 -14.14 -0.18
CA ALA A 421 -10.79 -13.28 -1.06
C ALA A 421 -11.12 -13.91 -2.43
N ASP A 422 -11.05 -15.23 -2.56
CA ASP A 422 -11.37 -15.95 -3.81
C ASP A 422 -12.76 -15.57 -4.39
N PRO A 423 -12.85 -15.13 -5.67
CA PRO A 423 -14.10 -14.83 -6.38
C PRO A 423 -15.21 -15.85 -6.25
N THR A 424 -14.86 -17.12 -6.15
CA THR A 424 -15.85 -18.18 -6.04
C THR A 424 -16.24 -18.50 -4.59
N GLY A 425 -15.47 -18.01 -3.61
CA GLY A 425 -15.60 -18.35 -2.19
C GLY A 425 -15.27 -19.81 -1.87
N ARG A 426 -14.64 -20.54 -2.80
CA ARG A 426 -14.41 -21.99 -2.67
C ARG A 426 -12.93 -22.35 -2.53
N ARG A 427 -12.04 -21.40 -2.72
CA ARG A 427 -10.60 -21.59 -2.69
C ARG A 427 -9.95 -20.63 -1.71
N ILE A 428 -8.74 -21.01 -1.31
CA ILE A 428 -7.83 -20.17 -0.53
C ILE A 428 -6.48 -20.21 -1.21
N VAL A 429 -5.80 -19.06 -1.26
CA VAL A 429 -4.39 -19.02 -1.62
C VAL A 429 -3.59 -18.79 -0.35
N TYR A 430 -2.60 -19.63 -0.09
CA TYR A 430 -1.86 -19.55 1.16
C TYR A 430 -0.40 -20.00 1.01
N LEU A 431 0.45 -19.54 1.92
CA LEU A 431 1.82 -20.00 2.06
C LEU A 431 1.88 -21.15 3.06
N ASP A 432 2.39 -22.29 2.61
CA ASP A 432 2.68 -23.40 3.51
C ASP A 432 3.96 -23.14 4.33
N GLY A 433 4.24 -23.99 5.32
CA GLY A 433 5.42 -23.85 6.18
C GLY A 433 6.78 -23.94 5.46
N SER A 434 6.80 -24.28 4.16
CA SER A 434 8.01 -24.24 3.32
C SER A 434 8.18 -22.93 2.54
N GLY A 435 7.23 -22.00 2.68
CA GLY A 435 7.10 -20.77 1.90
C GLY A 435 6.58 -21.00 0.49
N ALA A 436 6.05 -22.19 0.18
CA ALA A 436 5.46 -22.46 -1.13
C ALA A 436 4.01 -22.00 -1.16
N MET A 437 3.66 -21.25 -2.21
CA MET A 437 2.28 -20.81 -2.42
C MET A 437 1.42 -21.96 -2.95
N ARG A 438 0.28 -22.17 -2.31
CA ARG A 438 -0.68 -23.23 -2.61
C ARG A 438 -2.07 -22.63 -2.84
N VAL A 439 -2.81 -23.26 -3.73
CA VAL A 439 -4.24 -23.04 -3.92
C VAL A 439 -4.96 -24.28 -3.41
N GLY A 440 -5.68 -24.11 -2.30
CA GLY A 440 -6.47 -25.17 -1.68
C GLY A 440 -7.96 -24.94 -1.82
N ARG A 441 -8.76 -25.98 -1.58
CA ARG A 441 -10.21 -25.86 -1.42
C ARG A 441 -10.56 -25.47 0.01
N ARG A 442 -11.56 -24.61 0.16
CA ARG A 442 -12.20 -24.33 1.45
C ARG A 442 -12.99 -25.53 1.95
N GLY A 443 -13.04 -25.71 3.28
CA GLY A 443 -13.75 -26.79 3.95
C GLY A 443 -13.11 -28.18 3.79
N ALA A 444 -11.90 -28.29 3.23
CA ALA A 444 -11.22 -29.56 3.00
C ALA A 444 -10.62 -30.21 4.28
N GLY A 445 -10.72 -29.55 5.44
CA GLY A 445 -10.12 -30.00 6.70
C GLY A 445 -8.58 -29.98 6.70
N SER A 446 -7.97 -30.27 7.86
CA SER A 446 -6.51 -30.30 8.00
C SER A 446 -5.93 -31.68 7.66
N GLY A 447 -4.92 -31.73 6.79
CA GLY A 447 -3.98 -32.86 6.70
C GLY A 447 -4.05 -33.77 5.46
N ARG A 448 -5.17 -34.47 5.19
CA ARG A 448 -5.22 -35.50 4.12
C ARG A 448 -5.82 -35.03 2.78
N ASP A 449 -6.84 -34.19 2.81
CA ASP A 449 -7.55 -33.74 1.60
C ASP A 449 -6.75 -32.67 0.82
N ARG A 450 -5.93 -31.88 1.52
CA ARG A 450 -5.05 -30.85 0.94
C ARG A 450 -3.82 -31.39 0.19
N SER A 451 -3.66 -32.72 0.10
CA SER A 451 -2.59 -33.35 -0.69
C SER A 451 -2.71 -33.05 -2.20
N HIS A 452 -3.91 -32.66 -2.67
CA HIS A 452 -4.19 -32.27 -4.04
C HIS A 452 -4.10 -30.76 -4.30
N ASP A 453 -3.69 -29.97 -3.30
CA ASP A 453 -3.59 -28.52 -3.45
C ASP A 453 -2.56 -28.16 -4.51
N LEU A 454 -3.02 -27.34 -5.46
CA LEU A 454 -2.21 -26.91 -6.59
C LEU A 454 -1.12 -25.98 -6.06
N ARG A 455 0.13 -26.30 -6.34
CA ARG A 455 1.24 -25.41 -6.05
C ARG A 455 1.39 -24.37 -7.16
N LEU A 456 1.33 -23.10 -6.81
CA LEU A 456 1.72 -22.04 -7.74
C LEU A 456 3.25 -22.07 -7.86
N ARG A 457 3.73 -22.18 -9.09
CA ARG A 457 5.16 -22.27 -9.35
C ARG A 457 5.70 -20.84 -9.36
N LEU A 458 6.23 -20.39 -8.24
CA LEU A 458 6.99 -19.13 -8.11
C LEU A 458 8.39 -19.48 -7.60
N PRO A 459 9.41 -18.62 -7.80
CA PRO A 459 10.69 -18.84 -7.16
C PRO A 459 10.50 -18.62 -5.65
N ARG A 460 11.42 -19.13 -4.82
CA ARG A 460 11.44 -18.72 -3.41
C ARG A 460 11.84 -17.24 -3.38
N LEU A 461 10.88 -16.37 -3.13
CA LEU A 461 11.09 -14.94 -3.01
C LEU A 461 11.73 -14.67 -1.65
N ARG A 462 12.90 -14.01 -1.61
CA ARG A 462 13.59 -13.68 -0.35
C ARG A 462 12.75 -12.77 0.56
N VAL A 463 11.92 -11.91 -0.06
CA VAL A 463 11.09 -10.89 0.61
C VAL A 463 9.59 -11.27 0.58
N GLY A 464 9.25 -12.48 0.11
CA GLY A 464 7.85 -12.85 -0.13
C GLY A 464 7.20 -12.03 -1.26
N TYR A 465 5.89 -11.85 -1.19
CA TYR A 465 5.13 -10.98 -2.10
C TYR A 465 4.66 -9.74 -1.33
N ALA A 466 4.67 -8.58 -1.99
CA ALA A 466 4.18 -7.32 -1.40
C ALA A 466 2.64 -7.25 -1.40
N ALA A 467 1.99 -7.92 -2.37
CA ALA A 467 0.55 -8.04 -2.46
C ALA A 467 0.15 -9.30 -3.23
N LEU A 468 -1.03 -9.82 -2.90
CA LEU A 468 -1.75 -10.85 -3.65
C LEU A 468 -3.17 -10.37 -3.87
N VAL A 469 -3.63 -10.36 -5.11
CA VAL A 469 -4.98 -9.90 -5.48
C VAL A 469 -5.60 -10.84 -6.50
N TRP A 470 -6.87 -11.16 -6.37
CA TRP A 470 -7.61 -11.92 -7.38
C TRP A 470 -8.01 -11.00 -8.54
N GLU A 471 -7.57 -11.32 -9.76
CA GLU A 471 -7.99 -10.59 -10.97
C GLU A 471 -9.34 -11.09 -11.49
N ASP A 472 -9.55 -12.40 -11.44
CA ASP A 472 -10.80 -13.08 -11.79
C ASP A 472 -10.87 -14.48 -11.14
N ASP A 473 -11.87 -15.28 -11.50
CA ASP A 473 -12.05 -16.64 -10.97
C ASP A 473 -10.97 -17.64 -11.43
N ARG A 474 -10.04 -17.23 -12.28
CA ARG A 474 -8.99 -18.08 -12.86
C ARG A 474 -7.59 -17.56 -12.57
N HIS A 475 -7.43 -16.28 -12.23
CA HIS A 475 -6.13 -15.64 -12.15
C HIS A 475 -5.93 -14.88 -10.83
N VAL A 476 -4.73 -15.05 -10.27
CA VAL A 476 -4.22 -14.20 -9.18
C VAL A 476 -3.07 -13.35 -9.72
N LEU A 477 -3.00 -12.12 -9.22
CA LEU A 477 -1.91 -11.19 -9.42
C LEU A 477 -1.05 -11.16 -8.17
N LEU A 478 0.25 -11.15 -8.37
CA LEU A 478 1.26 -11.18 -7.33
C LEU A 478 2.22 -10.04 -7.58
N ASP A 479 2.34 -9.15 -6.62
CA ASP A 479 3.37 -8.13 -6.59
C ASP A 479 4.64 -8.73 -5.97
N VAL A 480 5.66 -8.93 -6.81
CA VAL A 480 6.85 -9.71 -6.48
C VAL A 480 8.11 -9.02 -6.98
N THR A 481 9.22 -9.24 -6.28
CA THR A 481 10.53 -8.70 -6.65
C THR A 481 11.62 -9.77 -6.54
N ASP A 482 12.61 -9.72 -7.43
CA ASP A 482 13.82 -10.54 -7.37
C ASP A 482 15.02 -9.79 -7.99
N ASP A 483 16.20 -10.40 -7.93
CA ASP A 483 17.44 -9.80 -8.46
C ASP A 483 17.37 -9.45 -9.96
N SER A 484 16.44 -10.07 -10.72
CA SER A 484 16.26 -9.81 -12.16
C SER A 484 15.29 -8.66 -12.45
N LEU A 485 14.40 -8.34 -11.51
CA LEU A 485 13.43 -7.24 -11.59
C LEU A 485 13.44 -6.46 -10.26
N PRO A 486 14.49 -5.66 -9.99
CA PRO A 486 14.72 -5.05 -8.67
C PRO A 486 13.70 -3.96 -8.29
N HIS A 487 12.98 -3.43 -9.27
CA HIS A 487 11.88 -2.46 -9.05
C HIS A 487 10.54 -3.14 -8.79
N GLY A 488 10.47 -4.47 -8.81
CA GLY A 488 9.24 -5.22 -8.68
C GLY A 488 8.53 -5.48 -10.01
N ALA A 489 7.57 -6.39 -9.95
CA ALA A 489 6.78 -6.82 -11.08
C ALA A 489 5.43 -7.40 -10.64
N VAL A 490 4.44 -7.31 -11.53
CA VAL A 490 3.19 -8.03 -11.36
C VAL A 490 3.26 -9.33 -12.16
N VAL A 491 3.18 -10.46 -11.45
CA VAL A 491 3.06 -11.79 -12.03
C VAL A 491 1.61 -12.24 -11.95
N ARG A 492 1.08 -12.70 -13.09
CA ARG A 492 -0.25 -13.28 -13.17
C ARG A 492 -0.15 -14.80 -13.23
N CYS A 493 -0.80 -15.49 -12.31
CA CYS A 493 -0.81 -16.95 -12.26
C CYS A 493 -2.23 -17.49 -12.44
N ASP A 494 -2.39 -18.47 -13.33
CA ASP A 494 -3.63 -19.24 -13.48
C ASP A 494 -3.73 -20.27 -12.34
N VAL A 495 -4.76 -20.15 -11.52
CA VAL A 495 -4.96 -21.00 -10.33
C VAL A 495 -5.51 -22.39 -10.63
N GLY A 496 -5.81 -22.71 -11.89
CA GLY A 496 -6.20 -24.07 -12.30
C GLY A 496 -5.02 -24.88 -12.82
N THR A 497 -4.05 -24.23 -13.46
CA THR A 497 -2.90 -24.87 -14.13
C THR A 497 -1.58 -24.62 -13.42
N GLY A 498 -1.49 -23.57 -12.60
CA GLY A 498 -0.28 -23.12 -11.94
C GLY A 498 0.71 -22.42 -12.87
N ALA A 499 0.28 -22.14 -14.11
CA ALA A 499 1.09 -21.40 -15.08
C ALA A 499 1.10 -19.92 -14.70
N CYS A 500 2.29 -19.32 -14.70
CA CYS A 500 2.47 -17.91 -14.41
C CYS A 500 3.09 -17.19 -15.61
N GLU A 501 2.71 -15.93 -15.77
CA GLU A 501 3.24 -15.02 -16.78
C GLU A 501 3.52 -13.66 -16.16
N LEU A 502 4.43 -12.92 -16.79
CA LEU A 502 4.80 -11.59 -16.36
C LEU A 502 3.81 -10.57 -16.95
N ALA A 503 2.91 -10.07 -16.12
CA ALA A 503 1.86 -9.14 -16.52
C ALA A 503 2.39 -7.70 -16.65
N HIS A 504 3.25 -7.27 -15.72
CA HIS A 504 3.85 -5.94 -15.73
C HIS A 504 5.24 -5.90 -15.11
N ARG A 505 6.08 -4.98 -15.58
CA ARG A 505 7.39 -4.66 -14.98
C ARG A 505 7.35 -3.21 -14.53
N PHE A 506 7.61 -2.96 -13.25
CA PHE A 506 7.65 -1.60 -12.75
C PHE A 506 8.97 -0.92 -13.15
N ALA A 507 8.87 0.35 -13.51
CA ALA A 507 10.02 1.18 -13.81
C ALA A 507 10.65 1.79 -12.55
N GLN A 508 9.92 1.74 -11.42
CA GLN A 508 10.28 2.33 -10.14
C GLN A 508 9.82 1.39 -9.01
N THR A 509 10.53 1.38 -7.89
CA THR A 509 10.20 0.53 -6.73
C THR A 509 8.96 1.01 -5.96
N LEU A 510 8.56 2.27 -6.16
CA LEU A 510 7.38 2.84 -5.51
C LEU A 510 6.15 2.64 -6.40
N HIS A 511 5.45 1.54 -6.16
CA HIS A 511 4.23 1.15 -6.85
C HIS A 511 3.19 0.59 -5.87
N LEU A 512 1.94 0.58 -6.31
CA LEU A 512 0.82 -0.02 -5.58
C LEU A 512 -0.03 -0.85 -6.53
N LEU A 513 -0.48 -2.02 -6.07
CA LEU A 513 -1.50 -2.82 -6.73
C LEU A 513 -2.82 -2.64 -5.97
N ALA A 514 -3.90 -2.30 -6.68
CA ALA A 514 -5.21 -2.13 -6.06
C ALA A 514 -5.71 -3.46 -5.49
N ARG A 515 -6.21 -3.41 -4.26
CA ARG A 515 -6.87 -4.54 -3.59
C ARG A 515 -8.34 -4.65 -3.97
#